data_AF-A0A839J3P0-F1
#
_entry.id   AF-A0A839J3P0-F1
#
_cell.length_a   1.000
_cell.length_b   1.000
_cell.length_c   1.000
_cell.angle_alpha   90.00
_cell.angle_beta   90.00
_cell.angle_gamma   90.00
#
_symmetry.space_group_name_H-M   'P 1'
#
loop_
_entity.id
_entity.type
_entity.pdbx_description
1 polymer ?
#
loop_
_entity_poly.entity_id
_entity_poly.type
_entity_poly.pdbx_seq_one_letter_code
_entity_poly.pdbx_strand_id
1 'polypeptide(L)'
;MKVKGLLEESLRPKEPVDARQLTIEHVLPQTLTDAVRTEFGATLPAEAEVAFEHERLVHTLGNLTLTGYNSELSNRPFSQKRTMLAKSGVRMNQTIAEHPTWGASEITDRGQALAERIIDLWPGPNEKLVGVRDGESELRLGRVSLPCRGFSGRVRSRESDAGVDR
;
A
#
# COMPACT_ATOMS: atom_id res chain seq x y z
N MET A 1 11.78 1.92 10.64
CA MET A 1 12.33 2.61 9.45
C MET A 1 13.42 1.76 8.73
N LYS A 2 13.21 0.45 8.50
CA LYS A 2 14.18 -0.44 7.84
C LYS A 2 13.88 -0.68 6.35
N VAL A 3 12.60 -0.81 5.99
CA VAL A 3 12.15 -1.10 4.60
C VAL A 3 12.61 -0.07 3.59
N LYS A 4 12.54 1.22 3.96
CA LYS A 4 12.88 2.35 3.09
C LYS A 4 14.30 2.25 2.51
N GLY A 5 15.28 2.01 3.39
CA GLY A 5 16.68 1.87 2.99
C GLY A 5 16.94 0.59 2.22
N LEU A 6 16.33 -0.53 2.65
CA LEU A 6 16.48 -1.83 2.01
C LEU A 6 16.02 -1.83 0.54
N LEU A 7 14.88 -1.20 0.25
CA LEU A 7 14.36 -1.13 -1.11
C LEU A 7 15.28 -0.33 -2.03
N GLU A 8 15.76 0.82 -1.58
CA GLU A 8 16.68 1.66 -2.36
C GLU A 8 18.04 0.96 -2.55
N GLU A 9 18.59 0.35 -1.52
CA GLU A 9 19.86 -0.39 -1.60
C GLU A 9 19.78 -1.59 -2.55
N SER A 10 18.63 -2.26 -2.63
CA SER A 10 18.39 -3.35 -3.59
C SER A 10 18.52 -2.91 -5.06
N LEU A 11 18.35 -1.61 -5.33
CA LEU A 11 18.47 -1.04 -6.67
C LEU A 11 19.93 -0.69 -7.04
N ARG A 12 20.89 -0.98 -6.14
CA ARG A 12 22.34 -0.73 -6.31
C ARG A 12 22.64 0.72 -6.69
N PRO A 13 22.32 1.69 -5.83
CA PRO A 13 22.58 3.10 -6.12
C PRO A 13 24.10 3.33 -6.23
N LYS A 14 24.49 4.26 -7.12
CA LYS A 14 25.90 4.63 -7.32
C LYS A 14 26.48 5.43 -6.15
N GLU A 15 25.62 6.09 -5.38
CA GLU A 15 25.96 6.92 -4.23
C GLU A 15 25.06 6.55 -3.03
N PRO A 16 25.59 6.49 -1.80
CA PRO A 16 24.80 6.18 -0.63
C PRO A 16 23.83 7.34 -0.32
N VAL A 17 22.52 7.04 -0.27
CA VAL A 17 21.49 8.01 0.09
C VAL A 17 21.08 7.82 1.55
N ASP A 18 21.09 8.89 2.36
CA ASP A 18 20.58 8.82 3.73
C ASP A 18 19.05 8.68 3.73
N ALA A 19 18.60 7.44 3.90
CA ALA A 19 17.19 7.10 4.02
C ALA A 19 16.51 7.69 5.28
N ARG A 20 17.17 8.43 6.17
CA ARG A 20 16.50 9.14 7.27
C ARG A 20 15.98 10.52 6.85
N GLN A 21 16.60 11.13 5.85
CA GLN A 21 16.27 12.49 5.42
C GLN A 21 15.20 12.55 4.32
N LEU A 22 14.97 11.45 3.58
CA LEU A 22 13.92 11.45 2.57
C LEU A 22 12.51 11.35 3.19
N THR A 23 11.53 11.93 2.52
CA THR A 23 10.11 11.85 2.84
C THR A 23 9.38 11.05 1.76
N ILE A 24 8.15 10.63 2.05
CA ILE A 24 7.28 9.98 1.05
C ILE A 24 6.67 11.06 0.17
N GLU A 25 6.68 10.82 -1.13
CA GLU A 25 6.06 11.68 -2.13
C GLU A 25 5.18 10.88 -3.09
N HIS A 26 4.13 11.53 -3.59
CA HIS A 26 3.20 10.94 -4.55
C HIS A 26 3.56 11.38 -5.97
N VAL A 27 3.81 10.43 -6.87
CA VAL A 27 4.17 10.76 -8.26
C VAL A 27 2.96 11.37 -8.98
N LEU A 28 1.82 10.67 -9.00
CA LEU A 28 0.49 11.23 -9.25
C LEU A 28 0.05 12.02 -8.01
N PRO A 29 -0.13 13.35 -8.09
CA PRO A 29 -0.44 14.19 -6.93
C PRO A 29 -1.72 13.79 -6.19
N GLN A 30 -1.74 14.04 -4.88
CA GLN A 30 -2.96 13.88 -4.05
C GLN A 30 -4.08 14.82 -4.47
N THR A 31 -3.75 16.06 -4.85
CA THR A 31 -4.75 17.01 -5.33
C THR A 31 -4.87 16.93 -6.85
N LEU A 32 -6.06 16.60 -7.32
CA LEU A 32 -6.39 16.52 -8.73
C LEU A 32 -6.68 17.91 -9.34
N THR A 33 -5.62 18.70 -9.55
CA THR A 33 -5.71 19.98 -10.28
C THR A 33 -6.08 19.77 -11.75
N ASP A 34 -6.53 20.81 -12.45
CA ASP A 34 -6.95 20.68 -13.86
C ASP A 34 -5.84 20.16 -14.77
N ALA A 35 -4.59 20.58 -14.54
CA ALA A 35 -3.43 20.10 -15.28
C ALA A 35 -3.18 18.60 -15.01
N VAL A 36 -3.26 18.17 -13.75
CA VAL A 36 -3.10 16.76 -13.37
C VAL A 36 -4.24 15.93 -13.95
N ARG A 37 -5.49 16.40 -13.86
CA ARG A 37 -6.67 15.74 -14.43
C ARG A 37 -6.52 15.52 -15.93
N THR A 38 -6.07 16.55 -16.64
CA THR A 38 -5.87 16.48 -18.10
C THR A 38 -4.77 15.49 -18.45
N GLU A 39 -3.61 15.59 -17.81
CA GLU A 39 -2.46 14.72 -18.12
C GLU A 39 -2.71 13.26 -17.72
N PHE A 40 -3.24 13.02 -16.53
CA PHE A 40 -3.57 11.67 -16.06
C PHE A 40 -4.73 11.08 -16.88
N GLY A 41 -5.78 11.86 -17.15
CA GLY A 41 -6.92 11.42 -17.97
C GLY A 41 -6.52 11.00 -19.38
N ALA A 42 -5.50 11.62 -19.98
CA ALA A 42 -4.97 11.23 -21.29
C ALA A 42 -4.32 9.84 -21.31
N THR A 43 -4.02 9.25 -20.14
CA THR A 43 -3.48 7.89 -20.01
C THR A 43 -4.56 6.83 -19.84
N LEU A 44 -5.81 7.22 -19.64
CA LEU A 44 -6.92 6.32 -19.33
C LEU A 44 -7.73 5.97 -20.59
N PRO A 45 -8.46 4.84 -20.58
CA PRO A 45 -9.49 4.56 -21.58
C PRO A 45 -10.52 5.70 -21.68
N ALA A 46 -11.11 5.89 -22.86
CA ALA A 46 -12.01 7.02 -23.12
C ALA A 46 -13.28 7.02 -22.23
N GLU A 47 -13.71 5.85 -21.81
CA GLU A 47 -14.86 5.59 -20.94
C GLU A 47 -14.54 5.70 -19.44
N ALA A 48 -13.27 5.83 -19.06
CA ALA A 48 -12.85 5.84 -17.67
C ALA A 48 -13.15 7.17 -16.97
N GLU A 49 -13.66 7.10 -15.75
CA GLU A 49 -13.84 8.28 -14.92
C GLU A 49 -12.53 8.66 -14.21
N VAL A 50 -11.93 9.78 -14.63
CA VAL A 50 -10.62 10.24 -14.12
C VAL A 50 -10.58 10.38 -12.60
N ALA A 51 -11.67 10.86 -11.98
CA ALA A 51 -11.74 11.03 -10.53
C ALA A 51 -11.72 9.69 -9.79
N PHE A 52 -12.48 8.71 -10.30
CA PHE A 52 -12.53 7.36 -9.74
C PHE A 52 -11.17 6.65 -9.84
N GLU A 53 -10.53 6.71 -11.02
CA GLU A 53 -9.20 6.08 -11.21
C GLU A 53 -8.13 6.76 -10.35
N HIS A 54 -8.20 8.08 -10.20
CA HIS A 54 -7.29 8.83 -9.32
C HIS A 54 -7.43 8.38 -7.86
N GLU A 55 -8.65 8.33 -7.33
CA GLU A 55 -8.91 7.91 -5.95
C GLU A 55 -8.38 6.49 -5.68
N ARG A 56 -8.60 5.57 -6.63
CA ARG A 56 -8.14 4.18 -6.52
C ARG A 56 -6.62 4.04 -6.50
N LEU A 57 -5.90 4.90 -7.24
CA LEU A 57 -4.47 4.72 -7.50
C LEU A 57 -3.57 5.61 -6.64
N VAL A 58 -4.06 6.76 -6.17
CA VAL A 58 -3.22 7.81 -5.59
C VAL A 58 -2.44 7.33 -4.37
N HIS A 59 -3.01 6.50 -3.50
CA HIS A 59 -2.33 6.00 -2.29
C HIS A 59 -1.68 4.62 -2.45
N THR A 60 -1.58 4.11 -3.68
CA THR A 60 -0.99 2.79 -3.92
C THR A 60 0.54 2.82 -3.84
N LEU A 61 1.13 1.70 -3.45
CA LEU A 61 2.60 1.55 -3.35
C LEU A 61 3.33 1.96 -4.64
N GLY A 62 2.74 1.61 -5.79
CA GLY A 62 3.29 1.97 -7.10
C GLY A 62 3.32 3.48 -7.37
N ASN A 63 2.49 4.27 -6.70
CA ASN A 63 2.48 5.73 -6.82
C ASN A 63 3.37 6.45 -5.79
N LEU A 64 3.89 5.72 -4.80
CA LEU A 64 4.73 6.31 -3.76
C LEU A 64 6.21 6.23 -4.12
N THR A 65 6.93 7.30 -3.80
CA THR A 65 8.39 7.35 -3.93
C THR A 65 9.03 8.13 -2.78
N LEU A 66 10.35 8.17 -2.76
CA LEU A 66 11.13 8.85 -1.73
C LEU A 66 11.81 10.09 -2.29
N THR A 67 11.69 11.23 -1.61
CA THR A 67 12.33 12.48 -2.03
C THR A 67 12.84 13.30 -0.85
N GLY A 68 13.96 14.01 -1.04
CA GLY A 68 14.41 15.07 -0.13
C GLY A 68 13.75 16.43 -0.39
N TYR A 69 13.05 16.58 -1.52
CA TYR A 69 12.53 17.86 -2.04
C TYR A 69 11.01 17.82 -2.24
N ASN A 70 10.25 17.49 -1.18
CA ASN A 70 8.79 17.31 -1.27
C ASN A 70 8.06 18.61 -1.68
N SER A 71 8.47 19.74 -1.14
CA SER A 71 7.89 21.06 -1.44
C SER A 71 8.00 21.47 -2.92
N GLU A 72 9.04 21.03 -3.62
CA GLU A 72 9.27 21.38 -5.03
C GLU A 72 8.45 20.53 -6.01
N LEU A 73 8.10 19.31 -5.63
CA LEU A 73 7.31 18.38 -6.44
C LEU A 73 5.80 18.64 -6.29
N SER A 74 5.29 18.69 -5.04
CA SER A 74 3.92 19.09 -4.68
C SER A 74 2.82 18.60 -5.66
N ASN A 75 1.88 19.45 -6.02
CA ASN A 75 0.74 19.13 -6.90
C ASN A 75 1.01 19.34 -8.39
N ARG A 76 2.28 19.26 -8.82
CA ARG A 76 2.64 19.43 -10.23
C ARG A 76 2.28 18.20 -11.07
N PRO A 77 1.95 18.38 -12.35
CA PRO A 77 1.77 17.26 -13.28
C PRO A 77 3.06 16.42 -13.43
N PHE A 78 2.90 15.16 -13.85
CA PHE A 78 4.01 14.21 -13.96
C PHE A 78 5.09 14.68 -14.93
N SER A 79 4.71 15.24 -16.07
CA SER A 79 5.62 15.84 -17.07
C SER A 79 6.62 16.82 -16.46
N GLN A 80 6.20 17.63 -15.48
CA GLN A 80 7.07 18.54 -14.75
C GLN A 80 7.92 17.81 -13.69
N LYS A 81 7.32 16.87 -12.94
CA LYS A 81 8.02 16.06 -11.93
C LYS A 81 9.12 15.20 -12.54
N ARG A 82 8.89 14.63 -13.73
CA ARG A 82 9.77 13.70 -14.45
C ARG A 82 11.21 14.22 -14.56
N THR A 83 11.39 15.49 -14.91
CA THR A 83 12.73 16.09 -15.05
C THR A 83 13.47 16.20 -13.71
N MET A 84 12.74 16.46 -12.63
CA MET A 84 13.32 16.51 -11.27
C MET A 84 13.63 15.11 -10.76
N LEU A 85 12.74 14.15 -10.99
CA LEU A 85 12.92 12.74 -10.64
C LEU A 85 14.13 12.13 -11.36
N ALA A 86 14.35 12.47 -12.63
CA ALA A 86 15.51 12.04 -13.41
C ALA A 86 16.85 12.50 -12.83
N LYS A 87 16.86 13.67 -12.17
CA LYS A 87 18.05 14.26 -11.52
C LYS A 87 18.24 13.81 -10.08
N SER A 88 17.30 13.05 -9.53
CA SER A 88 17.37 12.58 -8.16
C SER A 88 18.51 11.58 -7.98
N GLY A 89 19.23 11.65 -6.86
CA GLY A 89 20.20 10.63 -6.45
C GLY A 89 19.56 9.29 -6.05
N VAL A 90 18.24 9.27 -5.89
CA VAL A 90 17.46 8.07 -5.55
C VAL A 90 17.15 7.28 -6.83
N ARG A 91 17.59 6.03 -6.91
CA ARG A 91 17.45 5.15 -8.06
C ARG A 91 15.99 4.86 -8.41
N MET A 92 15.11 4.68 -7.42
CA MET A 92 13.69 4.47 -7.71
C MET A 92 13.03 5.66 -8.41
N ASN A 93 13.51 6.90 -8.17
CA ASN A 93 13.02 8.09 -8.86
C ASN A 93 13.49 8.14 -10.32
N GLN A 94 14.73 7.71 -10.57
CA GLN A 94 15.27 7.62 -11.93
C GLN A 94 14.45 6.63 -12.77
N THR A 95 14.13 5.46 -12.23
CA THR A 95 13.28 4.46 -12.91
C THR A 95 11.89 5.02 -13.20
N ILE A 96 11.27 5.76 -12.27
CA ILE A 96 10.00 6.44 -12.55
C ILE A 96 10.14 7.42 -13.73
N ALA A 97 11.25 8.18 -13.79
CA ALA A 97 11.47 9.18 -14.81
C ALA A 97 11.75 8.62 -16.22
N GLU A 98 12.08 7.33 -16.34
CA GLU A 98 12.23 6.64 -17.62
C GLU A 98 10.89 6.52 -18.36
N HIS A 99 9.77 6.46 -17.63
CA HIS A 99 8.44 6.41 -18.23
C HIS A 99 8.06 7.76 -18.86
N PRO A 100 7.51 7.76 -20.10
CA PRO A 100 7.08 8.98 -20.77
C PRO A 100 5.81 9.57 -20.16
N THR A 101 4.95 8.70 -19.60
CA THR A 101 3.66 9.01 -18.97
C THR A 101 3.59 8.31 -17.61
N TRP A 102 2.65 8.74 -16.77
CA TRP A 102 2.42 8.13 -15.46
C TRP A 102 0.92 7.93 -15.22
N GLY A 103 0.42 6.81 -15.71
CA GLY A 103 -0.99 6.42 -15.69
C GLY A 103 -1.26 5.16 -14.87
N ALA A 104 -2.45 4.61 -15.06
CA ALA A 104 -2.92 3.44 -14.31
C ALA A 104 -2.05 2.19 -14.50
N SER A 105 -1.57 1.95 -15.73
CA SER A 105 -0.67 0.85 -16.08
C SER A 105 0.65 0.96 -15.30
N GLU A 106 1.34 2.10 -15.42
CA GLU A 106 2.66 2.27 -14.80
C GLU A 106 2.59 2.17 -13.27
N ILE A 107 1.54 2.75 -12.66
CA ILE A 107 1.33 2.67 -11.22
C ILE A 107 1.10 1.22 -10.79
N THR A 108 0.28 0.47 -11.53
CA THR A 108 -0.07 -0.92 -11.17
C THR A 108 1.15 -1.83 -11.33
N ASP A 109 1.81 -1.78 -12.48
CA ASP A 109 2.97 -2.61 -12.80
C ASP A 109 4.13 -2.36 -11.82
N ARG A 110 4.41 -1.09 -11.54
CA ARG A 110 5.42 -0.73 -10.53
C ARG A 110 5.02 -1.22 -9.15
N GLY A 111 3.75 -1.08 -8.77
CA GLY A 111 3.24 -1.55 -7.49
C GLY A 111 3.49 -3.05 -7.29
N GLN A 112 3.22 -3.85 -8.32
CA GLN A 112 3.48 -5.29 -8.29
C GLN A 112 4.98 -5.60 -8.18
N ALA A 113 5.82 -4.98 -9.02
CA ALA A 113 7.27 -5.20 -8.98
C ALA A 113 7.90 -4.81 -7.63
N LEU A 114 7.37 -3.76 -6.98
CA LEU A 114 7.79 -3.37 -5.64
C LEU A 114 7.32 -4.37 -4.58
N ALA A 115 6.09 -4.86 -4.68
CA ALA A 115 5.56 -5.85 -3.74
C ALA A 115 6.39 -7.14 -3.76
N GLU A 116 6.71 -7.66 -4.95
CA GLU A 116 7.56 -8.84 -5.14
C GLU A 116 8.94 -8.64 -4.49
N ARG A 117 9.58 -7.50 -4.75
CA ARG A 117 10.88 -7.16 -4.12
C ARG A 117 10.79 -7.07 -2.60
N ILE A 118 9.72 -6.46 -2.08
CA ILE A 118 9.55 -6.33 -0.62
C ILE A 118 9.39 -7.70 0.01
N ILE A 119 8.64 -8.62 -0.62
CA ILE A 119 8.47 -10.00 -0.14
C ILE A 119 9.83 -10.71 -0.09
N ASP A 120 10.65 -10.59 -1.14
CA ASP A 120 11.98 -11.22 -1.19
C ASP A 120 12.97 -10.64 -0.17
N LEU A 121 12.87 -9.35 0.14
CA LEU A 121 13.77 -8.65 1.05
C LEU A 121 13.34 -8.72 2.52
N TRP A 122 12.05 -8.96 2.79
CA TRP A 122 11.50 -8.86 4.14
C TRP A 122 11.89 -10.10 4.96
N PRO A 123 12.70 -9.96 6.03
CA PRO A 123 13.22 -11.09 6.81
C PRO A 123 12.16 -11.76 7.71
N GLY A 124 10.89 -11.41 7.57
CA GLY A 124 9.82 -11.82 8.45
C GLY A 124 9.78 -11.04 9.77
N PRO A 125 8.71 -11.22 10.57
CA PRO A 125 8.63 -10.68 11.92
C PRO A 125 9.70 -11.33 12.82
N ASN A 126 10.40 -10.51 13.60
CA ASN A 126 11.37 -11.02 14.58
C ASN A 126 10.62 -11.59 15.78
N GLU A 127 10.51 -12.91 15.86
CA GLU A 127 9.81 -13.64 16.92
C GLU A 127 10.32 -13.26 18.33
N LYS A 128 11.59 -12.86 18.47
CA LYS A 128 12.18 -12.45 19.76
C LYS A 128 11.66 -11.12 20.31
N LEU A 129 10.94 -10.33 19.51
CA LEU A 129 10.29 -9.09 19.94
C LEU A 129 8.80 -9.27 20.25
N VAL A 130 8.23 -10.43 19.87
CA VAL A 130 6.91 -10.84 20.33
C VAL A 130 7.13 -11.43 21.71
N GLY A 131 6.97 -10.61 22.75
CA GLY A 131 7.08 -11.06 24.12
C GLY A 131 6.11 -12.21 24.36
N VAL A 132 6.61 -13.44 24.32
CA VAL A 132 5.92 -14.59 24.84
C VAL A 132 5.74 -14.30 26.33
N ARG A 133 4.51 -14.03 26.74
CA ARG A 133 4.13 -14.12 28.15
C ARG A 133 4.05 -15.60 28.46
N ASP A 134 5.20 -16.24 28.63
CA ASP A 134 5.29 -17.54 29.27
C ASP A 134 5.08 -17.31 30.77
N GLY A 135 3.80 -17.30 31.16
CA GLY A 135 3.37 -17.65 32.50
C GLY A 135 3.07 -19.15 32.50
N GLU A 136 4.01 -19.92 33.01
CA GLU A 136 4.00 -21.38 33.09
C GLU A 136 2.75 -21.99 33.78
N SER A 137 2.26 -23.07 33.16
CA SER A 137 1.84 -24.36 33.74
C SER A 137 1.39 -24.44 35.21
N GLU A 138 0.14 -24.85 35.44
CA GLU A 138 -0.21 -26.17 36.02
C GLU A 138 -1.73 -26.30 36.17
N LEU A 139 -2.40 -27.12 35.36
CA LEU A 139 -3.72 -27.67 35.70
C LEU A 139 -3.75 -29.14 35.25
N ARG A 140 -3.06 -29.99 36.02
CA ARG A 140 -3.38 -31.42 36.06
C ARG A 140 -4.71 -31.59 36.80
N LEU A 141 -5.73 -32.01 36.03
CA LEU A 141 -6.86 -32.86 36.42
C LEU A 141 -7.43 -32.66 37.84
N GLY A 142 -8.38 -31.73 37.95
CA GLY A 142 -9.36 -31.69 39.03
C GLY A 142 -10.77 -31.63 38.44
N ARG A 143 -11.45 -32.76 38.35
CA ARG A 143 -12.85 -32.87 37.94
C ARG A 143 -13.73 -32.12 38.95
N VAL A 144 -14.27 -30.96 38.59
CA VAL A 144 -15.39 -30.36 39.33
C VAL A 144 -16.48 -29.91 38.35
N SER A 145 -17.58 -30.65 38.41
CA SER A 145 -18.86 -30.37 37.77
C SER A 145 -19.46 -29.08 38.34
N LEU A 146 -19.87 -28.13 37.49
CA LEU A 146 -20.80 -27.07 37.88
C LEU A 146 -21.84 -26.79 36.79
N PRO A 147 -23.10 -26.49 37.18
CA PRO A 147 -24.25 -26.57 36.30
C PRO A 147 -24.48 -25.29 35.49
N CYS A 148 -24.83 -25.43 34.21
CA CYS A 148 -25.42 -24.35 33.43
C CYS A 148 -26.84 -24.07 33.95
N ARG A 149 -27.06 -22.87 34.52
CA ARG A 149 -28.41 -22.28 34.62
C ARG A 149 -28.56 -21.22 33.54
N GLY A 150 -29.67 -21.33 32.83
CA GLY A 150 -29.89 -20.73 31.52
C GLY A 150 -30.09 -19.22 31.54
N PHE A 151 -29.70 -18.62 30.43
CA PHE A 151 -30.19 -17.33 29.99
C PHE A 151 -31.00 -17.57 28.71
N SER A 152 -32.34 -17.50 28.81
CA SER A 152 -33.24 -17.69 27.68
C SER A 152 -33.36 -16.38 26.88
N GLY A 153 -32.67 -16.29 25.75
CA GLY A 153 -32.94 -15.32 24.70
C GLY A 153 -33.63 -15.99 23.53
N ARG A 154 -34.96 -15.85 23.43
CA ARG A 154 -35.80 -16.41 22.37
C ARG A 154 -35.56 -15.66 21.05
N VAL A 155 -34.87 -16.27 20.09
CA VAL A 155 -34.86 -15.84 18.68
C VAL A 155 -36.12 -16.39 18.01
N ARG A 156 -36.96 -15.51 17.44
CA ARG A 156 -38.06 -15.92 16.57
C ARG A 156 -37.49 -16.22 15.18
N SER A 157 -37.51 -17.48 14.79
CA SER A 157 -37.27 -17.93 13.42
C SER A 157 -38.51 -17.60 12.58
N ARG A 158 -38.31 -16.96 11.42
CA ARG A 158 -39.31 -16.94 10.34
C ARG A 158 -39.21 -18.29 9.63
N GLU A 159 -40.26 -19.09 9.70
CA GLU A 159 -40.44 -20.27 8.86
C GLU A 159 -40.75 -19.82 7.42
N SER A 160 -39.90 -20.26 6.49
CA SER A 160 -40.23 -20.36 5.06
C SER A 160 -40.71 -21.78 4.82
N ASP A 161 -42.02 -21.94 4.72
CA ASP A 161 -42.66 -23.22 4.41
C ASP A 161 -42.72 -23.42 2.91
N ALA A 162 -42.27 -24.59 2.45
CA ALA A 162 -42.36 -25.05 1.08
C ALA A 162 -43.20 -26.33 1.05
N GLY A 163 -44.28 -26.32 0.25
CA GLY A 163 -45.10 -27.49 -0.10
C GLY A 163 -46.33 -27.02 -0.87
N VAL A 164 -46.35 -27.07 -2.21
CA VAL A 164 -46.70 -28.21 -3.09
C VAL A 164 -48.23 -28.44 -3.23
N ASP A 165 -48.65 -28.40 -4.50
CA ASP A 165 -49.85 -28.97 -5.17
C ASP A 165 -51.25 -28.33 -5.02
N ARG A 166 -51.69 -27.62 -6.08
CA ARG A 166 -52.69 -28.08 -7.06
C ARG A 166 -52.90 -27.07 -8.19
#